data_AF-A0A397TAA1-F1
#
_entry.id   AF-A0A397TAA1-F1
#
_cell.length_a   1.000
_cell.length_b   1.000
_cell.length_c   1.000
_cell.angle_alpha   90.00
_cell.angle_beta   90.00
_cell.angle_gamma   90.00
#
_symmetry.space_group_name_H-M   'P 1'
#
loop_
_entity.id
_entity.type
_entity.pdbx_description
1 polymer ?
#
loop_
_entity_poly.entity_id
_entity_poly.type
_entity_poly.pdbx_seq_one_letter_code
_entity_poly.pdbx_strand_id
1 'polypeptide(L)'
;MTSKKNDYQSYLATEPIIINEIEFRRVVINPECQEKHPDITDETILELVKQLDNKNIIEELSNPNYQGNLGLPLNPTPLQVAKYEICQNILNYTLKSKFTIEELAEQIDLNVPKAKELLLCHIDKFALEQLVDFASKLFTSFHLGVIKAEPREKERVKN
;
A
#
# COMPACT_ATOMS: atom_id res chain seq x y z
N MET A 1 -6.03 36.40 -4.92
CA MET A 1 -6.45 34.98 -4.82
C MET A 1 -5.25 34.12 -5.18
N THR A 2 -4.43 33.78 -4.19
CA THR A 2 -3.23 32.96 -4.38
C THR A 2 -3.65 31.49 -4.40
N SER A 3 -3.56 30.89 -5.58
CA SER A 3 -3.69 29.45 -5.80
C SER A 3 -2.66 28.72 -4.94
N LYS A 4 -3.12 28.02 -3.89
CA LYS A 4 -2.30 27.10 -3.10
C LYS A 4 -1.91 25.92 -3.99
N LYS A 5 -0.79 26.06 -4.71
CA LYS A 5 -0.21 24.97 -5.49
C LYS A 5 0.46 23.98 -4.53
N ASN A 6 -0.13 22.79 -4.42
CA ASN A 6 0.49 21.51 -4.07
C ASN A 6 1.56 21.51 -2.96
N ASP A 7 1.14 21.65 -1.70
CA ASP A 7 1.96 21.30 -0.53
C ASP A 7 2.11 19.77 -0.35
N TYR A 8 1.54 18.93 -1.21
CA TYR A 8 1.62 17.46 -1.10
C TYR A 8 2.77 16.82 -1.87
N GLN A 9 3.33 17.53 -2.85
CA GLN A 9 4.58 17.06 -3.47
C GLN A 9 5.69 16.99 -2.43
N SER A 10 5.71 17.83 -1.38
CA SER A 10 6.73 17.76 -0.33
C SER A 10 6.60 16.54 0.58
N TYR A 11 5.37 16.10 0.90
CA TYR A 11 5.13 14.85 1.65
C TYR A 11 5.45 13.59 0.83
N LEU A 12 5.48 13.71 -0.50
CA LEU A 12 5.89 12.66 -1.43
C LEU A 12 7.35 12.83 -1.92
N ALA A 13 8.03 13.93 -1.55
CA ALA A 13 9.37 14.31 -2.02
C ALA A 13 10.43 14.40 -0.92
N THR A 14 10.12 14.08 0.34
CA THR A 14 11.16 13.81 1.34
C THR A 14 11.59 12.35 1.23
N GLU A 15 12.70 12.19 0.53
CA GLU A 15 13.62 11.04 0.54
C GLU A 15 13.18 9.78 -0.22
N PRO A 16 14.11 9.14 -0.95
CA PRO A 16 13.77 8.07 -1.86
C PRO A 16 13.38 6.83 -1.05
N ILE A 17 12.26 6.22 -1.44
CA ILE A 17 12.14 4.75 -1.46
C ILE A 17 12.11 4.14 -0.03
N ILE A 18 10.98 4.26 0.66
CA ILE A 18 10.47 3.09 1.40
C ILE A 18 9.55 2.35 0.45
N ILE A 19 10.20 1.76 -0.53
CA ILE A 19 9.59 0.75 -1.38
C ILE A 19 9.18 -0.37 -0.42
N ASN A 20 7.88 -0.51 -0.15
CA ASN A 20 7.31 -1.68 0.52
C ASN A 20 7.90 -2.94 -0.11
N GLU A 21 8.13 -4.02 0.63
CA GLU A 21 8.66 -5.29 0.08
C GLU A 21 7.89 -5.74 -1.21
N ILE A 22 6.61 -5.36 -1.33
CA ILE A 22 5.75 -5.54 -2.50
C ILE A 22 6.10 -4.60 -3.67
N GLU A 23 6.39 -3.33 -3.42
CA GLU A 23 6.96 -2.45 -4.45
C GLU A 23 8.42 -2.83 -4.75
N PHE A 24 9.18 -3.44 -3.83
CA PHE A 24 10.60 -3.75 -4.03
C PHE A 24 10.71 -4.95 -4.93
N ARG A 25 9.89 -5.96 -4.65
CA ARG A 25 9.65 -7.05 -5.58
C ARG A 25 9.08 -6.55 -6.92
N ARG A 26 8.20 -5.54 -6.98
CA ARG A 26 7.70 -5.01 -8.27
C ARG A 26 8.72 -4.18 -9.05
N VAL A 27 9.56 -3.36 -8.39
CA VAL A 27 10.57 -2.50 -9.01
C VAL A 27 11.78 -3.32 -9.47
N VAL A 28 12.19 -4.32 -8.67
CA VAL A 28 13.31 -5.21 -9.01
C VAL A 28 12.94 -6.25 -10.07
N ILE A 29 11.68 -6.71 -10.10
CA ILE A 29 11.20 -7.72 -11.07
C ILE A 29 10.55 -7.04 -12.31
N ASN A 30 10.53 -5.71 -12.40
CA ASN A 30 10.13 -5.02 -13.64
C ASN A 30 11.30 -5.01 -14.64
N PRO A 31 11.20 -5.70 -15.79
CA PRO A 31 12.30 -5.78 -16.77
C PRO A 31 12.69 -4.43 -17.37
N GLU A 32 11.79 -3.43 -17.37
CA GLU A 32 12.10 -2.07 -17.84
C GLU A 32 13.03 -1.29 -16.88
N CYS A 33 13.12 -1.70 -15.61
CA CYS A 33 14.02 -1.08 -14.62
C CYS A 33 15.44 -1.64 -14.70
N GLN A 34 15.60 -2.92 -15.08
CA GLN A 34 16.90 -3.55 -15.27
C GLN A 34 17.68 -2.96 -16.45
N GLU A 35 16.98 -2.51 -17.50
CA GLU A 35 17.62 -1.83 -18.65
C GLU A 35 18.21 -0.45 -18.31
N LYS A 36 17.70 0.24 -17.29
CA LYS A 36 18.12 1.61 -16.93
C LYS A 36 19.25 1.68 -15.91
N HIS A 37 19.54 0.58 -15.22
CA HIS A 37 20.57 0.51 -14.18
C HIS A 37 21.29 -0.86 -14.22
N PRO A 38 22.14 -1.11 -15.23
CA PRO A 38 22.80 -2.41 -15.44
C PRO A 38 23.82 -2.78 -14.35
N ASP A 39 24.15 -1.84 -13.46
CA ASP A 39 25.18 -1.99 -12.43
C ASP A 39 24.61 -2.59 -11.13
N ILE A 40 23.29 -2.70 -11.01
CA ILE A 40 22.64 -3.27 -9.83
C ILE A 40 22.52 -4.78 -10.04
N THR A 41 23.45 -5.54 -9.47
CA THR A 41 23.42 -7.00 -9.52
C THR A 41 22.40 -7.58 -8.54
N ASP A 42 21.84 -8.75 -8.88
CA ASP A 42 20.93 -9.51 -8.00
C ASP A 42 21.54 -9.76 -6.61
N GLU A 43 22.87 -9.88 -6.52
CA GLU A 43 23.60 -10.04 -5.25
C GLU A 43 23.63 -8.76 -4.41
N THR A 44 23.72 -7.59 -5.03
CA THR A 44 23.70 -6.29 -4.32
C THR A 44 22.31 -6.02 -3.74
N ILE A 45 21.26 -6.38 -4.49
CA ILE A 45 19.87 -6.32 -4.04
C ILE A 45 19.65 -7.25 -2.86
N LEU A 46 20.14 -8.48 -2.95
CA LEU A 46 19.99 -9.48 -1.89
C LEU A 46 20.70 -9.07 -0.60
N GLU A 47 21.85 -8.39 -0.70
CA GLU A 47 22.61 -7.90 0.45
C GLU A 47 21.94 -6.68 1.12
N LEU A 48 21.39 -5.74 0.34
CA LEU A 48 20.60 -4.62 0.88
C LEU A 48 19.33 -5.10 1.60
N VAL A 49 18.66 -6.14 1.07
CA VAL A 49 17.49 -6.78 1.71
C VAL A 49 17.87 -7.50 3.01
N LYS A 50 19.09 -8.04 3.12
CA LYS A 50 19.58 -8.69 4.35
C LYS A 50 19.95 -7.69 5.46
N GLN A 51 20.35 -6.47 5.10
CA GLN A 51 20.72 -5.42 6.05
C GLN A 51 19.53 -4.65 6.62
N LEU A 52 18.37 -4.74 5.95
CA LEU A 52 17.09 -4.30 6.50
C LEU A 52 16.62 -5.35 7.51
N ASP A 53 16.73 -5.04 8.81
CA ASP A 53 16.12 -5.87 9.85
C ASP A 53 14.60 -5.73 9.74
N ASN A 54 14.02 -6.56 8.85
CA ASN A 54 12.63 -6.48 8.39
C ASN A 54 11.64 -6.37 9.54
N LYS A 55 11.96 -6.94 10.71
CA LYS A 55 11.10 -6.92 11.88
C LYS A 55 10.92 -5.51 12.46
N ASN A 56 11.99 -4.74 12.63
CA ASN A 56 11.90 -3.40 13.23
C ASN A 56 11.17 -2.43 12.31
N ILE A 57 11.38 -2.55 10.99
CA ILE A 57 10.73 -1.72 9.98
C ILE A 57 9.24 -2.06 9.87
N ILE A 58 8.87 -3.35 9.88
CA ILE A 58 7.47 -3.77 9.88
C ILE A 58 6.78 -3.26 11.16
N GLU A 59 7.42 -3.35 12.33
CA GLU A 59 6.88 -2.84 13.58
C GLU A 59 6.66 -1.32 13.55
N GLU A 60 7.60 -0.57 12.98
CA GLU A 60 7.48 0.89 12.83
C GLU A 60 6.34 1.27 11.86
N LEU A 61 6.30 0.66 10.68
CA LEU A 61 5.28 0.95 9.66
C LEU A 61 3.88 0.47 10.06
N SER A 62 3.79 -0.55 10.91
CA SER A 62 2.50 -1.04 11.45
C SER A 62 1.98 -0.22 12.62
N ASN A 63 2.76 0.74 13.13
CA ASN A 63 2.36 1.57 14.27
C ASN A 63 1.20 2.51 13.88
N PRO A 64 0.04 2.47 14.55
CA PRO A 64 -1.11 3.30 14.19
C PRO A 64 -0.86 4.82 14.36
N ASN A 65 0.21 5.21 15.05
CA ASN A 65 0.63 6.61 15.19
C ASN A 65 1.66 7.04 14.14
N TYR A 66 2.09 6.14 13.25
CA TYR A 66 3.00 6.46 12.15
C TYR A 66 2.32 7.45 11.19
N GLN A 67 3.06 8.47 10.77
CA GLN A 67 2.52 9.59 9.98
C GLN A 67 2.57 9.33 8.46
N GLY A 68 3.13 8.19 8.03
CA GLY A 68 3.23 7.77 6.63
C GLY A 68 2.31 6.60 6.28
N ASN A 69 2.59 5.90 5.16
CA ASN A 69 1.79 4.74 4.74
C ASN A 69 1.87 3.63 5.79
N LEU A 70 0.72 3.21 6.33
CA LEU A 70 0.67 2.12 7.28
C LEU A 70 0.93 0.79 6.59
N GLY A 71 1.92 0.05 7.07
CA GLY A 71 2.22 -1.31 6.65
C GLY A 71 1.22 -2.32 7.21
N LEU A 72 1.20 -3.51 6.60
CA LEU A 72 0.52 -4.65 7.20
C LEU A 72 1.32 -5.16 8.42
N PRO A 73 0.65 -5.62 9.49
CA PRO A 73 1.33 -6.28 10.61
C PRO A 73 1.99 -7.58 10.15
N LEU A 74 2.95 -8.09 10.93
CA LEU A 74 3.76 -9.28 10.60
C LEU A 74 2.93 -10.53 10.22
N ASN A 75 1.75 -10.71 10.81
CA ASN A 75 0.83 -11.81 10.52
C ASN A 75 -0.56 -11.26 10.17
N PRO A 76 -0.75 -10.71 8.96
CA PRO A 76 -1.99 -10.05 8.61
C PRO A 76 -3.08 -11.09 8.35
N THR A 77 -4.29 -10.78 8.80
CA THR A 77 -5.47 -11.57 8.44
C THR A 77 -5.78 -11.43 6.95
N PRO A 78 -6.44 -12.42 6.32
CA PRO A 78 -6.96 -12.30 4.96
C PRO A 78 -7.72 -11.00 4.68
N LEU A 79 -8.53 -10.55 5.65
CA LEU A 79 -9.29 -9.32 5.54
C LEU A 79 -8.38 -8.08 5.51
N GLN A 80 -7.32 -8.04 6.33
CA GLN A 80 -6.36 -6.94 6.32
C GLN A 80 -5.62 -6.87 4.99
N VAL A 81 -5.17 -8.03 4.46
CA VAL A 81 -4.52 -8.11 3.15
C VAL A 81 -5.45 -7.57 2.06
N ALA A 82 -6.70 -8.05 2.01
CA ALA A 82 -7.69 -7.61 1.02
C ALA A 82 -7.92 -6.09 1.06
N LYS A 83 -8.11 -5.51 2.25
CA LYS A 83 -8.29 -4.05 2.39
C LYS A 83 -7.05 -3.29 1.94
N TYR A 84 -5.87 -3.75 2.33
CA TYR A 84 -4.59 -3.11 2.00
C TYR A 84 -4.34 -3.10 0.49
N GLU A 85 -4.59 -4.22 -0.20
CA GLU A 85 -4.46 -4.31 -1.65
C GLU A 85 -5.37 -3.30 -2.37
N ILE A 86 -6.61 -3.10 -1.88
CA ILE A 86 -7.51 -2.10 -2.45
C ILE A 86 -6.94 -0.68 -2.28
N CYS A 87 -6.51 -0.32 -1.06
CA CYS A 87 -5.93 1.00 -0.81
C CYS A 87 -4.71 1.25 -1.70
N GLN A 88 -3.82 0.26 -1.85
CA GLN A 88 -2.64 0.35 -2.71
C GLN A 88 -3.01 0.51 -4.19
N ASN A 89 -4.07 -0.15 -4.66
CA ASN A 89 -4.55 0.02 -6.04
C ASN A 89 -5.09 1.45 -6.26
N ILE A 90 -5.85 1.98 -5.29
CA ILE A 90 -6.37 3.36 -5.35
C ILE A 90 -5.23 4.38 -5.31
N LEU A 91 -4.23 4.20 -4.44
CA LEU A 91 -3.03 5.03 -4.39
C LEU A 91 -2.31 5.05 -5.74
N ASN A 92 -2.03 3.86 -6.29
CA ASN A 92 -1.36 3.72 -7.59
C ASN A 92 -2.13 4.40 -8.72
N TYR A 93 -3.46 4.27 -8.73
CA TYR A 93 -4.30 4.96 -9.70
C TYR A 93 -4.22 6.48 -9.56
N THR A 94 -4.31 6.99 -8.34
CA THR A 94 -4.23 8.42 -8.03
C THR A 94 -2.90 9.00 -8.52
N LEU A 95 -1.79 8.30 -8.26
CA LEU A 95 -0.45 8.70 -8.71
C LEU A 95 -0.32 8.69 -10.24
N LYS A 96 -0.82 7.66 -10.92
CA LYS A 96 -0.78 7.56 -12.39
C LYS A 96 -1.65 8.59 -13.09
N SER A 97 -2.83 8.85 -12.53
CA SER A 97 -3.81 9.82 -13.05
C SER A 97 -3.47 11.26 -12.66
N LYS A 98 -2.48 11.47 -11.77
CA LYS A 98 -2.05 12.77 -11.25
C LYS A 98 -3.18 13.55 -10.55
N PHE A 99 -4.12 12.84 -9.93
CA PHE A 99 -5.18 13.48 -9.17
C PHE A 99 -4.62 14.14 -7.91
N THR A 100 -5.16 15.31 -7.60
CA THR A 100 -5.06 15.90 -6.26
C THR A 100 -5.94 15.10 -5.29
N ILE A 101 -5.69 15.28 -3.99
CA ILE A 101 -6.49 14.59 -2.96
C ILE A 101 -7.94 15.09 -3.01
N GLU A 102 -8.15 16.37 -3.32
CA GLU A 102 -9.45 16.99 -3.47
C GLU A 102 -10.24 16.38 -4.64
N GLU A 103 -9.61 16.20 -5.79
CA GLU A 103 -10.23 15.55 -6.96
C GLU A 103 -10.57 14.09 -6.69
N LEU A 104 -9.65 13.35 -6.04
CA LEU A 104 -9.91 11.98 -5.63
C LEU A 104 -11.11 11.92 -4.67
N ALA A 105 -11.12 12.78 -3.66
CA ALA A 105 -12.16 12.85 -2.64
C ALA A 105 -13.53 13.11 -3.28
N GLU A 106 -13.61 14.05 -4.22
CA GLU A 106 -14.82 14.32 -5.00
C GLU A 106 -15.26 13.08 -5.81
N GLN A 107 -14.32 12.43 -6.52
CA GLN A 107 -14.64 11.30 -7.38
C GLN A 107 -15.20 10.08 -6.63
N ILE A 108 -14.72 9.84 -5.40
CA ILE A 108 -15.18 8.70 -4.58
C ILE A 108 -16.20 9.07 -3.51
N ASP A 109 -16.64 10.33 -3.46
CA ASP A 109 -17.59 10.88 -2.47
C ASP A 109 -17.08 10.73 -1.02
N LEU A 110 -15.83 11.16 -0.80
CA LEU A 110 -15.20 11.26 0.51
C LEU A 110 -14.87 12.72 0.83
N ASN A 111 -14.70 13.01 2.13
CA ASN A 111 -14.05 14.25 2.53
C ASN A 111 -12.53 14.13 2.40
N VAL A 112 -11.85 15.26 2.23
CA VAL A 112 -10.40 15.33 2.04
C VAL A 112 -9.61 14.61 3.15
N PRO A 113 -9.93 14.75 4.45
CA PRO A 113 -9.25 14.00 5.50
C PRO A 113 -9.34 12.48 5.34
N LYS A 114 -10.52 11.94 5.00
CA LYS A 114 -10.69 10.49 4.77
C LYS A 114 -10.00 10.04 3.50
N ALA A 115 -10.02 10.84 2.43
CA ALA A 115 -9.27 10.52 1.22
C ALA A 115 -7.76 10.43 1.52
N LYS A 116 -7.24 11.29 2.41
CA LYS A 116 -5.85 11.19 2.88
C LYS A 116 -5.60 9.90 3.67
N GLU A 117 -6.46 9.54 4.63
CA GLU A 117 -6.34 8.27 5.37
C GLU A 117 -6.38 7.04 4.45
N LEU A 118 -7.20 7.09 3.39
CA LEU A 118 -7.28 6.05 2.36
C LEU A 118 -5.95 5.91 1.60
N LEU A 119 -5.38 7.03 1.16
CA LEU A 119 -4.09 7.06 0.45
C LEU A 119 -2.92 6.63 1.34
N LEU A 120 -3.01 6.84 2.65
CA LEU A 120 -2.05 6.35 3.65
C LEU A 120 -2.29 4.91 4.08
N CYS A 121 -3.24 4.19 3.46
CA CYS A 121 -3.58 2.81 3.77
C CYS A 121 -3.99 2.56 5.24
N HIS A 122 -4.72 3.49 5.87
CA HIS A 122 -5.30 3.30 7.21
C HIS A 122 -6.49 2.32 7.18
N ILE A 123 -6.21 1.03 6.96
CA ILE A 123 -7.21 -0.03 6.71
C ILE A 123 -8.17 -0.28 7.89
N ASP A 124 -7.83 0.19 9.10
CA ASP A 124 -8.68 0.14 10.29
C ASP A 124 -9.85 1.13 10.20
N LYS A 125 -9.73 2.19 9.40
CA LYS A 125 -10.74 3.26 9.25
C LYS A 125 -11.83 2.93 8.24
N PHE A 126 -11.64 1.90 7.42
CA PHE A 126 -12.54 1.58 6.32
C PHE A 126 -13.06 0.15 6.43
N ALA A 127 -14.36 -0.03 6.22
CA ALA A 127 -14.94 -1.35 5.99
C ALA A 127 -14.54 -1.87 4.60
N LEU A 128 -14.54 -3.19 4.40
CA LEU A 128 -14.14 -3.76 3.11
C LEU A 128 -15.11 -3.32 2.00
N GLU A 129 -16.40 -3.31 2.31
CA GLU A 129 -17.49 -2.90 1.42
C GLU A 129 -17.28 -1.47 0.93
N GLN A 130 -16.89 -0.55 1.82
CA GLN A 130 -16.60 0.84 1.46
C GLN A 130 -15.42 0.93 0.49
N LEU A 131 -14.35 0.17 0.74
CA LEU A 131 -13.18 0.15 -0.14
C LEU A 131 -13.53 -0.38 -1.54
N VAL A 132 -14.38 -1.41 -1.62
CA VAL A 132 -14.88 -1.95 -2.89
C VAL A 132 -15.74 -0.92 -3.61
N ASP A 133 -16.61 -0.18 -2.90
CA ASP A 133 -17.41 0.89 -3.48
C ASP A 133 -16.52 2.01 -4.05
N PHE A 134 -15.49 2.43 -3.32
CA PHE A 134 -14.53 3.45 -3.81
C PHE A 134 -13.78 2.94 -5.04
N ALA A 135 -13.28 1.71 -5.00
CA ALA A 135 -12.59 1.08 -6.12
C ALA A 135 -13.49 1.02 -7.37
N SER A 136 -14.77 0.69 -7.20
CA SER A 136 -15.74 0.57 -8.30
C SER A 136 -16.05 1.93 -8.97
N LYS A 137 -15.84 3.04 -8.28
CA LYS A 137 -15.96 4.40 -8.86
C LYS A 137 -14.72 4.82 -9.66
N LEU A 138 -13.57 4.20 -9.40
CA LEU A 138 -12.28 4.55 -10.01
C LEU A 138 -11.89 3.61 -11.15
N PHE A 139 -12.26 2.33 -11.05
CA PHE A 139 -11.84 1.29 -11.97
C PHE A 139 -13.00 0.77 -12.82
N THR A 140 -12.74 0.54 -14.11
CA THR A 140 -13.69 -0.13 -15.01
C THR A 140 -13.77 -1.64 -14.74
N SER A 141 -12.69 -2.24 -14.25
CA SER A 141 -12.64 -3.61 -13.76
C SER A 141 -11.81 -3.69 -12.49
N PHE A 142 -12.36 -4.34 -11.47
CA PHE A 142 -11.70 -4.57 -10.19
C PHE A 142 -11.93 -6.02 -9.78
N HIS A 143 -10.85 -6.71 -9.41
CA HIS A 143 -10.90 -8.10 -8.95
C HIS A 143 -10.34 -8.18 -7.53
N LEU A 144 -11.15 -8.72 -6.62
CA LEU A 144 -10.71 -9.03 -5.27
C LEU A 144 -10.33 -10.52 -5.20
N GLY A 145 -9.13 -10.81 -4.71
CA GLY A 145 -8.64 -12.17 -4.56
C GLY A 145 -9.47 -12.98 -3.57
N VAL A 146 -9.88 -14.20 -3.96
CA VAL A 146 -10.52 -15.16 -3.05
C VAL A 146 -9.46 -16.14 -2.57
N ILE A 147 -9.24 -16.21 -1.26
CA ILE A 147 -8.28 -17.15 -0.67
C ILE A 147 -8.97 -18.51 -0.47
N LYS A 148 -8.28 -19.58 -0.87
CA LYS A 148 -8.73 -20.95 -0.61
C LYS A 148 -8.70 -21.22 0.90
N ALA A 149 -9.85 -21.59 1.47
CA ALA A 149 -9.93 -21.96 2.87
C ALA A 149 -9.38 -23.37 3.10
N GLU A 150 -8.37 -23.50 3.94
CA GLU A 150 -7.91 -24.79 4.44
C GLU A 150 -8.57 -25.06 5.82
N PRO A 151 -8.96 -26.31 6.12
CA PRO A 151 -9.56 -26.66 7.40
C PRO A 151 -8.61 -26.35 8.56
N ARG A 152 -9.12 -25.80 9.66
CA ARG A 152 -8.33 -25.69 10.90
C ARG A 152 -8.05 -27.09 11.43
N GLU A 153 -6.79 -27.48 11.54
CA GLU A 153 -6.42 -28.70 12.26
C GLU A 153 -6.94 -28.59 13.68
N LYS A 154 -7.81 -29.53 14.09
CA LYS A 154 -8.22 -29.62 15.48
C LYS A 154 -7.02 -30.13 16.25
N GLU A 155 -6.42 -29.31 17.11
CA GLU A 155 -5.53 -29.81 18.15
C GLU A 155 -6.29 -30.90 18.89
N ARG A 156 -5.83 -32.14 18.75
CA ARG A 156 -6.31 -33.24 19.57
C ARG A 156 -5.87 -32.92 20.98
N VAL A 157 -6.76 -32.31 21.76
CA VAL A 157 -6.63 -32.23 23.22
C VAL A 157 -6.46 -33.67 23.69
N LYS A 158 -5.23 -34.03 24.03
CA LYS A 158 -4.93 -35.31 24.67
C LYS A 158 -5.45 -35.21 26.09
N ASN A 159 -6.63 -35.78 26.33
CA ASN A 159 -7.12 -36.08 27.68
C ASN A 159 -6.32 -37.26 28.26
#